data_AF-A0A3D4AC46-F1
#
_entry.id   AF-A0A3D4AC46-F1
#
_cell.length_a   1.000
_cell.length_b   1.000
_cell.length_c   1.000
_cell.angle_alpha   90.00
_cell.angle_beta   90.00
_cell.angle_gamma   90.00
#
_symmetry.space_group_name_H-M   'P 1'
#
loop_
_entity.id
_entity.type
_entity.pdbx_description
1 polymer ?
#
loop_
_entity_poly.entity_id
_entity_poly.type
_entity_poly.pdbx_seq_one_letter_code
_entity_poly.pdbx_strand_id
1 'polypeptide(L)' 'MEKSAAIVGAGVSGLTCAVVFAERGYRAAIFAAET' A
#
# COMPACT_ATOMS: atom_id res chain seq x y z
N MET A 1 5.47 -15.56 -9.56
CA MET A 1 5.97 -14.17 -9.45
C MET A 1 5.19 -13.48 -8.36
N GLU A 2 5.84 -13.07 -7.28
CA GLU A 2 5.21 -12.27 -6.23
C GLU A 2 4.98 -10.85 -6.77
N LYS A 3 3.74 -10.36 -6.67
CA LYS A 3 3.41 -9.00 -7.13
C LYS A 3 3.60 -8.04 -5.96
N SER A 4 4.32 -6.94 -6.18
CA SER A 4 4.59 -5.94 -5.15
C SER A 4 4.01 -4.58 -5.54
N ALA A 5 3.59 -3.80 -4.54
CA ALA A 5 3.03 -2.46 -4.73
C ALA A 5 3.64 -1.48 -3.72
N ALA A 6 4.18 -0.36 -4.23
CA ALA A 6 4.63 0.76 -3.40
C ALA A 6 3.54 1.84 -3.40
N ILE A 7 3.11 2.26 -2.21
CA ILE A 7 2.04 3.22 -1.99
C ILE A 7 2.65 4.45 -1.33
N VAL A 8 2.52 5.61 -1.96
CA VAL A 8 3.05 6.88 -1.43
C VAL A 8 1.90 7.71 -0.87
N GLY A 9 1.98 8.00 0.42
CA GLY A 9 0.95 8.68 1.21
C GLY A 9 0.12 7.69 2.07
N ALA A 10 0.04 7.95 3.38
CA ALA A 10 -0.76 7.16 4.33
C ALA A 10 -2.11 7.83 4.68
N GLY A 11 -2.68 8.58 3.74
CA GLY A 11 -4.06 9.05 3.85
C GLY A 11 -5.07 7.93 3.63
N VAL A 12 -6.37 8.25 3.71
CA VAL A 12 -7.46 7.29 3.51
C VAL A 12 -7.34 6.52 2.20
N SER A 13 -6.99 7.20 1.10
CA SER A 13 -6.80 6.57 -0.21
C SER A 13 -5.66 5.56 -0.21
N GLY A 14 -4.50 5.93 0.35
CA GLY A 14 -3.33 5.05 0.43
C GLY A 14 -3.58 3.81 1.27
N LEU A 15 -4.23 3.97 2.42
CA LEU A 15 -4.59 2.87 3.31
C LEU A 15 -5.64 1.94 2.67
N THR A 16 -6.67 2.49 2.02
CA THR A 16 -7.67 1.67 1.32
C THR A 16 -7.05 0.87 0.18
N CYS A 17 -6.16 1.47 -0.61
CA CYS A 17 -5.41 0.76 -1.64
C CYS A 17 -4.54 -0.36 -1.04
N ALA A 18 -3.87 -0.12 0.09
CA ALA A 18 -3.03 -1.12 0.74
C ALA A 18 -3.82 -2.37 1.15
N VAL A 19 -5.03 -2.17 1.70
CA VAL A 19 -5.93 -3.29 2.06
C VAL A 19 -6.30 -4.09 0.82
N VAL A 20 -6.80 -3.44 -0.23
CA VAL A 20 -7.21 -4.11 -1.47
C VAL A 20 -6.04 -4.86 -2.12
N PHE A 21 -4.84 -4.30 -2.10
CA PHE A 21 -3.65 -4.95 -2.63
C PHE A 21 -3.23 -6.16 -1.79
N ALA A 22 -3.26 -6.06 -0.46
CA ALA A 22 -2.97 -7.18 0.44
C ALA A 22 -3.98 -8.33 0.24
N GLU A 23 -5.27 -8.04 0.13
CA GLU A 23 -6.32 -9.04 -0.12
C GLU A 23 -6.13 -9.77 -1.47
N ARG A 24 -5.53 -9.09 -2.45
CA ARG A 24 -5.21 -9.67 -3.77
C ARG A 24 -3.85 -10.39 -3.80
N GLY A 25 -3.19 -10.56 -2.66
CA GLY A 25 -1.92 -11.26 -2.53
C GLY A 25 -0.70 -10.44 -2.98
N TYR A 26 -0.80 -9.12 -3.01
CA TYR A 26 0.35 -8.26 -3.29
C TYR A 26 1.13 -7.99 -2.01
N ARG A 27 2.46 -7.97 -2.12
CA ARG A 27 3.33 -7.40 -1.09
C ARG A 27 3.27 -5.87 -1.17
N ALA A 28 2.43 -5.25 -0.37
CA ALA A 28 2.26 -3.80 -0.31
C ALA A 28 3.21 -3.15 0.72
N ALA A 29 3.78 -2.00 0.36
CA ALA A 29 4.56 -1.16 1.28
C ALA A 29 4.07 0.29 1.19
N ILE A 30 3.82 0.93 2.34
CA ILE A 30 3.35 2.31 2.43
C ILE A 30 4.50 3.20 2.86
N PHE A 31 4.71 4.29 2.12
CA PHE A 31 5.67 5.34 2.43
C PHE A 31 4.91 6.61 2.77
N ALA A 32 5.10 7.14 3.96
CA ALA A 32 4.52 8.41 4.39
C ALA A 32 5.64 9.31 4.92
N ALA A 33 5.49 10.61 4.70
CA ALA A 33 6.33 11.59 5.36
C ALA A 33 5.92 11.65 6.85
N GLU A 34 6.90 11.54 7.73
CA GLU A 34 6.75 11.90 9.15
C GLU A 34 7.00 13.42 9.27
N THR A 35 6.19 14.13 10.07
CA THR A 35 6.32 15.58 10.33
C THR A 35 6.65 15.79 11.79
#